data_AF-A0AAD1RF79-F1
#
_entry.id   AF-A0AAD1RF79-F1
#
_cell.length_a   1.000
_cell.length_b   1.000
_cell.length_c   1.000
_cell.angle_alpha   90.00
_cell.angle_beta   90.00
_cell.angle_gamma   90.00
#
_symmetry.space_group_name_H-M   'P 1'
#
loop_
_entity.id
_entity.type
_entity.pdbx_description
1 polymer ?
#
loop_
_entity_poly.entity_id
_entity_poly.type
_entity_poly.pdbx_seq_one_letter_code
_entity_poly.pdbx_strand_id
1 'polypeptide(L)'
;MAYGQTGSGKTYTMMGPHWENETSILNSSNQELGIIPRAAEELFRLIQEKQQESHFVKVSITEVYNNEVFDLLAQDGSGELGVKCDVITTKDGKTEVQFLTHEGVRNATDVLDLVKKGLQLRVKHSTLIHDHSSRSHLVVTLSITAHCSHSMGMARSVKSQKPLKTKLQLVDLAGSECVGMSGVKGAALRETSFINRSLSALSDVLGALSEHCSHIPYRNSRLTHLLQDSIGGDAKLLLILCVSPCQKFTAESLQTLGFGTRARQVSRPSAKKRNPTLCNKSK
;
A
#
# COMPACT_ATOMS: atom_id res chain seq x y z
N MET A 1 0.44 -3.67 5.73
CA MET A 1 -0.95 -3.21 5.59
C MET A 1 -1.57 -3.12 6.98
N ALA A 2 -2.28 -2.04 7.31
CA ALA A 2 -3.05 -1.92 8.55
C ALA A 2 -4.54 -2.25 8.29
N TYR A 3 -5.15 -3.06 9.15
CA TYR A 3 -6.54 -3.54 9.03
C TYR A 3 -7.25 -3.57 10.39
N GLY A 4 -8.54 -3.27 10.39
CA GLY A 4 -9.40 -3.28 11.57
C GLY A 4 -10.56 -2.28 11.46
N GLN A 5 -11.43 -2.27 12.47
CA GLN A 5 -12.58 -1.36 12.51
C GLN A 5 -12.20 0.13 12.46
N THR A 6 -13.15 0.99 12.11
CA THR A 6 -12.97 2.44 12.30
C THR A 6 -12.63 2.81 13.74
N GLY A 7 -11.71 3.75 13.88
CA GLY A 7 -11.21 4.23 15.16
C GLY A 7 -10.23 3.29 15.88
N SER A 8 -9.84 2.15 15.30
CA SER A 8 -8.89 1.23 15.96
C SER A 8 -7.42 1.65 15.86
N GLY A 9 -7.11 2.75 15.18
CA GLY A 9 -5.75 3.28 15.08
C GLY A 9 -4.96 2.83 13.84
N LYS A 10 -5.63 2.45 12.73
CA LYS A 10 -4.96 2.11 11.46
C LYS A 10 -4.10 3.25 10.92
N THR A 11 -4.70 4.42 10.70
CA THR A 11 -3.99 5.61 10.22
C THR A 11 -2.98 6.11 11.23
N TYR A 12 -3.28 6.07 12.52
CA TYR A 12 -2.30 6.35 13.58
C TYR A 12 -1.06 5.44 13.46
N THR A 13 -1.26 4.14 13.24
CA THR A 13 -0.16 3.18 13.07
C THR A 13 0.66 3.48 11.81
N MET A 14 -0.02 3.80 10.70
CA MET A 14 0.65 4.05 9.42
C MET A 14 1.35 5.40 9.37
N MET A 15 0.79 6.44 10.01
CA MET A 15 1.23 7.84 9.86
C MET A 15 1.73 8.49 11.14
N GLY A 16 1.22 8.09 12.31
CA GLY A 16 1.50 8.69 13.61
C GLY A 16 0.41 9.69 14.06
N PRO A 17 0.53 10.27 15.26
CA PRO A 17 -0.46 11.16 15.88
C PRO A 17 -0.66 12.49 15.16
N HIS A 18 0.35 12.97 14.43
CA HIS A 18 0.39 14.35 13.92
C HIS A 18 0.37 14.45 12.39
N TRP A 19 -0.24 13.47 11.72
CA TRP A 19 -0.29 13.44 10.25
C TRP A 19 -1.11 14.60 9.65
N GLU A 20 -2.03 15.18 10.43
CA GLU A 20 -2.89 16.31 10.01
C GLU A 20 -2.20 17.67 10.18
N ASN A 21 -1.20 17.77 11.08
CA ASN A 21 -0.56 19.04 11.43
C ASN A 21 0.65 19.30 10.54
N GLU A 22 0.66 20.47 9.89
CA GLU A 22 1.62 20.78 8.83
C GLU A 22 3.08 20.82 9.26
N THR A 23 3.33 21.13 10.53
CA THR A 23 4.65 21.50 11.07
C THR A 23 5.37 20.34 11.78
N SER A 24 4.71 19.19 11.93
CA SER A 24 5.10 18.18 12.93
C SER A 24 5.72 16.90 12.38
N ILE A 25 5.46 16.46 11.15
CA ILE A 25 6.04 15.19 10.66
C ILE A 25 7.58 15.22 10.67
N LEU A 26 8.18 16.40 10.43
CA LEU A 26 9.63 16.59 10.42
C LEU A 26 10.22 17.01 11.79
N ASN A 27 9.37 17.43 12.75
CA ASN A 27 9.78 17.97 14.06
C ASN A 27 9.31 17.10 15.24
N SER A 28 8.52 16.05 15.00
CA SER A 28 8.10 15.11 16.01
C SER A 28 9.31 14.34 16.53
N SER A 29 9.39 14.16 17.85
CA SER A 29 10.36 13.23 18.42
C SER A 29 10.20 11.85 17.77
N ASN A 30 11.32 11.19 17.41
CA ASN A 30 11.34 9.91 16.69
C ASN A 30 10.52 8.78 17.34
N GLN A 31 10.01 8.96 18.55
CA GLN A 31 9.24 7.94 19.28
C GLN A 31 7.80 7.80 18.78
N GLU A 32 7.21 8.82 18.15
CA GLU A 32 5.78 8.79 17.78
C GLU A 32 5.50 8.64 16.28
N LEU A 33 6.53 8.55 15.44
CA LEU A 33 6.36 8.37 13.99
C LEU A 33 5.65 7.05 13.66
N GLY A 34 4.76 7.10 12.66
CA GLY A 34 4.11 5.92 12.10
C GLY A 34 5.03 5.09 11.21
N ILE A 35 4.50 4.03 10.60
CA ILE A 35 5.27 3.11 9.75
C ILE A 35 5.79 3.76 8.47
N ILE A 36 5.00 4.62 7.82
CA ILE A 36 5.39 5.23 6.54
C ILE A 36 6.62 6.14 6.70
N PRO A 37 6.66 7.11 7.64
CA PRO A 37 7.87 7.90 7.86
C PRO A 37 9.08 7.05 8.23
N ARG A 38 8.93 6.09 9.14
CA ARG A 38 10.03 5.18 9.52
C ARG A 38 10.54 4.34 8.34
N ALA A 39 9.63 3.83 7.50
CA ALA A 39 10.01 3.04 6.34
C ALA A 39 10.70 3.89 5.26
N ALA A 40 10.30 5.15 5.09
CA ALA A 40 10.96 6.07 4.18
C ALA A 40 12.39 6.40 4.67
N GLU A 41 12.54 6.76 5.94
CA GLU A 41 13.86 7.01 6.56
C GLU A 41 14.78 5.80 6.44
N GLU A 42 14.29 4.63 6.84
CA GLU A 42 15.07 3.39 6.78
C GLU A 42 15.46 3.01 5.35
N LEU A 43 14.56 3.21 4.38
CA LEU A 43 14.86 2.95 2.97
C LEU A 43 16.04 3.80 2.50
N PHE A 44 16.02 5.10 2.75
CA PHE A 44 17.09 5.99 2.31
C PHE A 44 18.39 5.78 3.09
N ARG A 45 18.31 5.41 4.37
CA ARG A 45 19.47 4.96 5.16
C ARG A 45 20.14 3.75 4.51
N LEU A 46 19.36 2.72 4.17
CA LEU A 46 19.86 1.50 3.51
C LEU A 46 20.42 1.76 2.10
N ILE A 47 19.82 2.68 1.34
CA ILE A 47 20.35 3.10 0.04
C ILE A 47 21.73 3.76 0.21
N GLN A 48 21.89 4.61 1.22
CA GLN A 48 23.16 5.30 1.49
C GLN A 48 24.29 4.34 1.89
N GLU A 49 23.97 3.25 2.59
CA GLU A 49 24.93 2.19 2.94
C GLU A 49 25.43 1.41 1.71
N LYS A 50 24.65 1.38 0.63
CA LYS A 50 24.96 0.64 -0.60
C LYS A 50 25.65 1.49 -1.66
N GLN A 51 26.81 2.05 -1.34
CA GLN A 51 27.53 3.00 -2.21
C GLN A 51 27.96 2.44 -3.59
N GLN A 52 27.96 1.11 -3.78
CA GLN A 52 28.31 0.47 -5.06
C GLN A 52 27.13 0.31 -6.04
N GLU A 53 25.92 0.65 -5.62
CA GLU A 53 24.69 0.53 -6.41
C GLU A 53 24.07 1.92 -6.63
N SER A 54 23.68 2.26 -7.86
CA SER A 54 22.85 3.44 -8.10
C SER A 54 21.38 3.08 -7.96
N HIS A 55 20.67 3.85 -7.14
CA HIS A 55 19.26 3.61 -6.81
C HIS A 55 18.40 4.77 -7.29
N PHE A 56 17.29 4.44 -7.93
CA PHE A 56 16.24 5.38 -8.29
C PHE A 56 14.96 4.98 -7.56
N VAL A 57 14.43 5.90 -6.76
CA VAL A 57 13.19 5.70 -6.01
C VAL A 57 12.10 6.57 -6.63
N LYS A 58 10.95 5.95 -6.91
CA LYS A 58 9.73 6.64 -7.35
C LYS A 58 8.59 6.34 -6.39
N VAL A 59 7.72 7.32 -6.16
CA VAL A 59 6.52 7.20 -5.33
C VAL A 59 5.29 7.32 -6.21
N SER A 60 4.29 6.48 -5.94
CA SER A 60 2.92 6.67 -6.41
C SER A 60 1.97 6.54 -5.23
N ILE A 61 0.90 7.33 -5.22
CA ILE A 61 -0.07 7.35 -4.12
C ILE A 61 -1.45 7.19 -4.74
N THR A 62 -2.12 6.10 -4.39
CA THR A 62 -3.46 5.81 -4.89
C THR A 62 -4.46 5.69 -3.76
N GLU A 63 -5.65 6.22 -3.99
CA GLU A 63 -6.81 6.03 -3.14
C GLU A 63 -7.79 5.07 -3.82
N VAL A 64 -8.32 4.12 -3.07
CA VAL A 64 -9.48 3.32 -3.49
C VAL A 64 -10.70 3.79 -2.72
N TYR A 65 -11.58 4.51 -3.41
CA TYR A 65 -12.80 5.07 -2.86
C TYR A 65 -13.99 4.69 -3.73
N ASN A 66 -15.08 4.24 -3.11
CA ASN A 66 -16.31 3.84 -3.83
C ASN A 66 -16.06 2.79 -4.94
N ASN A 67 -15.11 1.87 -4.73
CA ASN A 67 -14.66 0.87 -5.72
C ASN A 67 -14.11 1.47 -7.03
N GLU A 68 -13.58 2.68 -6.96
CA GLU A 68 -12.81 3.35 -8.01
C GLU A 68 -11.39 3.61 -7.49
N VAL A 69 -10.42 3.72 -8.40
CA VAL A 69 -9.02 4.02 -8.06
C VAL A 69 -8.71 5.44 -8.51
N PHE A 70 -8.12 6.23 -7.63
CA PHE A 70 -7.70 7.60 -7.91
C PHE A 70 -6.20 7.73 -7.69
N ASP A 71 -5.52 8.35 -8.63
CA ASP A 71 -4.13 8.79 -8.50
C ASP A 71 -4.10 10.15 -7.81
N LEU A 72 -3.58 10.17 -6.58
CA LEU A 72 -3.52 11.35 -5.73
C LEU A 72 -2.34 12.28 -6.06
N LEU A 73 -1.49 11.91 -7.02
CA LEU A 73 -0.39 12.75 -7.51
C LEU A 73 -0.68 13.35 -8.90
N ALA A 74 -1.63 12.77 -9.64
CA ALA A 74 -2.02 13.28 -10.95
C ALA A 74 -2.87 14.55 -10.85
N GLN A 75 -2.67 15.44 -11.82
CA GLN A 75 -3.54 16.58 -12.12
C GLN A 75 -4.26 16.31 -13.44
N ASP A 76 -5.55 16.62 -13.49
CA ASP A 76 -6.32 16.57 -14.73
C ASP A 76 -6.02 17.77 -15.64
N GLY A 77 -6.67 17.82 -16.81
CA GLY A 77 -6.52 18.95 -17.74
C GLY A 77 -7.06 20.29 -17.23
N SER A 78 -7.82 20.30 -16.12
CA SER A 78 -8.35 21.49 -15.45
C SER A 78 -7.50 21.93 -14.25
N GLY A 79 -6.49 21.14 -13.87
CA GLY A 79 -5.62 21.36 -12.72
C GLY A 79 -6.16 20.77 -11.41
N GLU A 80 -7.27 20.03 -11.46
CA GLU A 80 -7.82 19.31 -10.31
C GLU A 80 -6.97 18.06 -10.02
N LEU A 81 -6.61 17.89 -8.76
CA LEU A 81 -5.81 16.78 -8.28
C LEU A 81 -6.71 15.57 -7.95
N GLY A 82 -6.24 14.34 -8.20
CA GLY A 82 -7.00 13.13 -7.88
C GLY A 82 -7.68 12.51 -9.10
N VAL A 83 -6.89 12.08 -10.08
CA VAL A 83 -7.41 11.58 -11.36
C VAL A 83 -7.85 10.11 -11.24
N LYS A 84 -9.05 9.78 -11.70
CA LYS A 84 -9.52 8.39 -11.75
C LYS A 84 -8.66 7.57 -12.73
N CYS A 85 -8.23 6.40 -12.29
CA CYS A 85 -7.42 5.46 -13.05
C CYS A 85 -8.10 4.10 -13.21
N ASP A 86 -7.84 3.45 -14.35
CA ASP A 86 -8.25 2.09 -14.60
C ASP A 86 -7.19 1.08 -14.18
N VAL A 87 -7.63 0.03 -13.48
CA VAL A 87 -6.80 -1.13 -13.13
C VAL A 87 -7.01 -2.21 -14.18
N ILE A 88 -5.94 -2.61 -14.86
CA ILE A 88 -5.94 -3.62 -15.92
C ILE A 88 -5.05 -4.82 -15.59
N THR A 89 -5.32 -5.94 -16.25
CA THR A 89 -4.42 -7.10 -16.24
C THR A 89 -3.63 -7.10 -17.53
N THR A 90 -2.31 -7.05 -17.42
CA THR A 90 -1.38 -7.16 -18.57
C THR A 90 -1.43 -8.55 -19.20
N LYS A 91 -0.87 -8.68 -20.41
CA LYS A 91 -0.75 -9.98 -21.11
C LYS A 91 0.01 -11.02 -20.30
N ASP A 92 0.94 -10.59 -19.45
CA ASP A 92 1.73 -11.45 -18.55
C ASP A 92 0.99 -11.81 -17.25
N GLY A 93 -0.30 -11.45 -17.12
CA GLY A 93 -1.12 -11.75 -15.94
C GLY A 93 -0.87 -10.84 -14.73
N LYS A 94 -0.03 -9.81 -14.86
CA LYS A 94 0.25 -8.84 -13.79
C LYS A 94 -0.75 -7.70 -13.78
N THR A 95 -1.01 -7.15 -12.61
CA THR A 95 -1.85 -5.94 -12.49
C THR A 95 -1.03 -4.69 -12.82
N GLU A 96 -1.64 -3.80 -13.60
CA GLU A 96 -1.12 -2.47 -13.89
C GLU A 96 -2.23 -1.42 -13.74
N VAL A 97 -1.87 -0.23 -13.26
CA VAL A 97 -2.77 0.92 -13.20
C VAL A 97 -2.40 1.83 -14.36
N GLN A 98 -3.35 2.10 -15.24
CA GLN A 98 -3.08 2.93 -16.43
C GLN A 98 -2.79 4.37 -16.02
N PHE A 99 -1.77 4.95 -16.68
CA PHE A 99 -1.38 6.36 -16.52
C PHE A 99 -1.07 6.79 -15.08
N LEU A 100 -0.67 5.85 -14.22
CA LEU A 100 -0.31 6.15 -12.85
C LEU A 100 0.94 7.04 -12.80
N THR A 101 0.83 8.16 -12.09
CA THR A 101 1.89 9.12 -11.84
C THR A 101 2.94 8.52 -10.92
N HIS A 102 4.20 8.69 -11.29
CA HIS A 102 5.34 8.22 -10.53
C HIS A 102 6.35 9.36 -10.33
N GLU A 103 6.33 9.95 -9.15
CA GLU A 103 7.20 11.05 -8.77
C GLU A 103 8.56 10.56 -8.27
N GLY A 104 9.64 11.14 -8.79
CA GLY A 104 11.00 10.81 -8.34
C GLY A 104 11.32 11.47 -7.01
N VAL A 105 11.87 10.71 -6.07
CA VAL A 105 12.23 11.20 -4.72
C VAL A 105 13.70 10.94 -4.41
N ARG A 106 14.32 11.83 -3.65
CA ARG A 106 15.75 11.79 -3.31
C ARG A 106 16.03 11.49 -1.84
N ASN A 107 15.04 11.72 -0.96
CA ASN A 107 15.17 11.51 0.48
C ASN A 107 13.79 11.20 1.11
N ALA A 108 13.79 10.91 2.42
CA ALA A 108 12.57 10.57 3.15
C ALA A 108 11.58 11.75 3.24
N THR A 109 12.08 13.00 3.33
CA THR A 109 11.25 14.20 3.34
C THR A 109 10.42 14.34 2.07
N ASP A 110 11.03 14.12 0.89
CA ASP A 110 10.32 14.17 -0.39
C ASP A 110 9.14 13.18 -0.42
N VAL A 111 9.33 11.97 0.13
CA VAL A 111 8.26 10.96 0.24
C VAL A 111 7.14 11.46 1.14
N LEU A 112 7.49 12.04 2.29
CA LEU A 112 6.53 12.50 3.28
C LEU A 112 5.73 13.71 2.79
N ASP A 113 6.35 14.61 2.04
CA ASP A 113 5.66 15.74 1.41
C ASP A 113 4.62 15.26 0.39
N LEU A 114 4.96 14.25 -0.42
CA LEU A 114 4.00 13.64 -1.36
C LEU A 114 2.86 12.94 -0.62
N VAL A 115 3.17 12.18 0.44
CA VAL A 115 2.16 11.52 1.26
C VAL A 115 1.21 12.52 1.91
N LYS A 116 1.74 13.62 2.45
CA LYS A 116 0.94 14.70 3.02
C LYS A 116 0.01 15.33 1.98
N LYS A 117 0.51 15.64 0.77
CA LYS A 117 -0.33 16.13 -0.34
C LYS A 117 -1.45 15.15 -0.68
N GLY A 118 -1.12 13.86 -0.80
CA GLY A 118 -2.11 12.81 -1.06
C GLY A 118 -3.18 12.72 0.03
N LEU A 119 -2.80 12.82 1.30
CA LEU A 119 -3.74 12.80 2.42
C LEU A 119 -4.67 14.02 2.44
N GLN A 120 -4.17 15.22 2.11
CA GLN A 120 -4.99 16.42 2.01
C GLN A 120 -6.08 16.30 0.93
N LEU A 121 -5.77 15.61 -0.18
CA LEU A 121 -6.74 15.34 -1.25
C LEU A 121 -7.76 14.30 -0.85
N ARG A 122 -7.28 13.20 -0.22
CA ARG A 122 -8.11 12.17 0.37
C ARG A 122 -9.20 12.85 1.25
N VAL A 123 -8.81 13.82 2.10
CA VAL A 123 -9.73 14.57 3.00
C VAL A 123 -10.80 15.35 2.24
N LYS A 124 -10.44 16.00 1.12
CA LYS A 124 -11.37 16.85 0.34
C LYS A 124 -12.50 16.08 -0.34
N HIS A 125 -12.31 14.79 -0.65
CA HIS A 125 -13.33 13.95 -1.28
C HIS A 125 -14.41 13.45 -0.29
N SER A 126 -14.28 13.77 1.00
CA SER A 126 -15.19 13.31 2.05
C SER A 126 -16.50 14.09 2.08
N THR A 127 -17.62 13.36 2.26
CA THR A 127 -18.92 13.96 2.61
C THR A 127 -19.01 14.14 4.14
N LEU A 128 -19.77 15.15 4.60
CA LEU A 128 -19.86 15.71 5.96
C LEU A 128 -20.13 14.73 7.15
N ILE A 129 -20.18 13.40 6.95
CA ILE A 129 -20.80 12.47 7.90
C ILE A 129 -19.78 11.62 8.72
N HIS A 130 -18.51 11.46 8.32
CA HIS A 130 -17.55 10.64 9.10
C HIS A 130 -16.08 11.07 9.00
N ASP A 131 -15.26 10.56 9.93
CA ASP A 131 -13.79 10.65 9.95
C ASP A 131 -13.21 10.02 8.68
N HIS A 132 -12.52 10.84 7.90
CA HIS A 132 -12.12 10.59 6.52
C HIS A 132 -11.26 9.32 6.33
N SER A 133 -10.40 8.98 7.31
CA SER A 133 -9.55 7.79 7.25
C SER A 133 -10.33 6.46 7.24
N SER A 134 -11.58 6.49 7.68
CA SER A 134 -12.45 5.31 7.73
C SER A 134 -13.02 4.89 6.38
N ARG A 135 -12.99 5.76 5.36
CA ARG A 135 -13.91 5.63 4.21
C ARG A 135 -13.27 5.29 2.86
N SER A 136 -11.95 5.35 2.78
CA SER A 136 -11.21 4.95 1.60
C SER A 136 -9.94 4.20 1.98
N HIS A 137 -9.37 3.45 1.03
CA HIS A 137 -8.10 2.76 1.24
C HIS A 137 -6.97 3.58 0.61
N LEU A 138 -5.93 3.85 1.37
CA LEU A 138 -4.73 4.52 0.86
C LEU A 138 -3.63 3.50 0.59
N VAL A 139 -3.05 3.55 -0.60
CA VAL A 139 -1.91 2.71 -1.00
C VAL A 139 -0.77 3.64 -1.43
N VAL A 140 0.27 3.71 -0.60
CA VAL A 140 1.53 4.38 -0.92
C VAL A 140 2.50 3.33 -1.45
N THR A 141 2.98 3.50 -2.68
CA THR A 141 3.91 2.57 -3.32
C THR A 141 5.25 3.25 -3.57
N LEU A 142 6.31 2.74 -2.95
CA LEU A 142 7.69 3.08 -3.26
C LEU A 142 8.23 2.04 -4.25
N SER A 143 8.61 2.49 -5.45
CA SER A 143 9.23 1.67 -6.49
C SER A 143 10.72 1.97 -6.55
N ILE A 144 11.55 0.97 -6.25
CA ILE A 144 13.00 1.09 -6.20
C ILE A 144 13.60 0.35 -7.39
N THR A 145 14.41 1.06 -8.17
CA THR A 145 15.20 0.52 -9.27
C THR A 145 16.67 0.64 -8.93
N ALA A 146 17.35 -0.50 -8.74
CA ALA A 146 18.78 -0.56 -8.44
C ALA A 146 19.57 -1.01 -9.68
N HIS A 147 20.66 -0.31 -9.96
CA HIS A 147 21.66 -0.68 -10.97
C HIS A 147 22.99 -0.97 -10.26
N CYS A 148 23.52 -2.17 -10.45
CA CYS A 148 24.86 -2.50 -9.97
C CYS A 148 25.91 -1.95 -10.94
N SER A 149 26.79 -1.08 -10.45
CA SER A 149 27.99 -0.67 -11.19
C SER A 149 29.11 -1.63 -10.85
N HIS A 150 29.43 -2.59 -11.73
CA HIS A 150 30.69 -3.32 -11.60
C HIS A 150 31.83 -2.40 -12.02
N SER A 151 32.67 -2.00 -11.07
CA SER A 151 34.02 -1.53 -11.36
C SER A 151 35.02 -2.66 -11.11
N MET A 152 35.97 -2.77 -12.05
CA MET A 152 37.23 -3.51 -12.02
C MET A 152 37.24 -4.95 -12.59
N GLY A 153 37.86 -5.06 -13.77
CA GLY A 153 38.62 -6.25 -14.17
C GLY A 153 38.21 -6.91 -15.48
N MET A 154 38.89 -6.54 -16.56
CA MET A 154 38.85 -7.14 -17.91
C MET A 154 37.62 -6.84 -18.79
N ALA A 155 37.93 -6.19 -19.91
CA ALA A 155 37.07 -5.95 -21.06
C ALA A 155 36.39 -7.25 -21.52
N ARG A 156 35.14 -7.46 -21.08
CA ARG A 156 34.20 -8.37 -21.73
C ARG A 156 32.90 -7.61 -21.94
N SER A 157 32.48 -7.60 -23.22
CA SER A 157 31.28 -6.98 -23.79
C SER A 157 30.17 -6.74 -22.75
N VAL A 158 29.95 -5.48 -22.40
CA VAL A 158 29.00 -5.05 -21.37
C VAL A 158 27.58 -5.22 -21.90
N LYS A 159 27.02 -6.43 -21.76
CA LYS A 159 25.56 -6.57 -21.77
C LYS A 159 25.05 -5.84 -20.54
N SER A 160 24.43 -4.68 -20.75
CA SER A 160 23.71 -3.90 -19.73
C SER A 160 22.90 -4.85 -18.85
N GLN A 161 23.29 -5.00 -17.58
CA GLN A 161 22.59 -5.88 -16.66
C GLN A 161 21.18 -5.33 -16.43
N LYS A 162 20.18 -6.22 -16.48
CA LYS A 162 18.79 -5.83 -16.27
C LYS A 162 18.65 -5.25 -14.85
N PRO A 163 18.12 -4.02 -14.69
CA PRO A 163 18.01 -3.40 -13.38
C PRO A 163 17.09 -4.19 -12.46
N LEU A 164 17.44 -4.25 -11.18
CA LEU A 164 16.61 -4.87 -10.15
C LEU A 164 15.47 -3.90 -9.80
N LYS A 165 14.24 -4.32 -10.02
CA LYS A 165 13.03 -3.56 -9.65
C LYS A 165 12.36 -4.21 -8.45
N THR A 166 12.11 -3.44 -7.41
CA THR A 166 11.38 -3.85 -6.20
C THR A 166 10.32 -2.82 -5.84
N LYS A 167 9.27 -3.26 -5.14
CA LYS A 167 8.18 -2.40 -4.70
C LYS A 167 7.95 -2.62 -3.21
N LEU A 168 7.77 -1.53 -2.46
CA LEU A 168 7.26 -1.52 -1.11
C LEU A 168 5.88 -0.85 -1.13
N GLN A 169 4.85 -1.57 -0.69
CA GLN A 169 3.50 -1.04 -0.58
C GLN A 169 3.10 -0.88 0.89
N LEU A 170 2.77 0.35 1.24
CA LEU A 170 2.33 0.75 2.57
C LEU A 170 0.85 1.10 2.47
N VAL A 171 0.00 0.25 3.05
CA VAL A 171 -1.45 0.32 2.87
C VAL A 171 -2.13 0.62 4.19
N ASP A 172 -2.93 1.68 4.19
CA ASP A 172 -3.87 2.07 5.24
C ASP A 172 -5.29 1.78 4.74
N LEU A 173 -5.90 0.70 5.22
CA LEU A 173 -7.23 0.30 4.79
C LEU A 173 -8.33 1.12 5.47
N ALA A 174 -9.48 1.22 4.83
CA ALA A 174 -10.72 1.71 5.42
C ALA A 174 -11.18 0.84 6.60
N GLY A 175 -12.14 1.34 7.38
CA GLY A 175 -12.72 0.60 8.51
C GLY A 175 -13.60 -0.57 8.10
N SER A 176 -13.53 -1.66 8.88
CA SER A 176 -14.32 -2.88 8.66
C SER A 176 -15.65 -2.94 9.42
N GLU A 177 -16.17 -1.81 9.89
CA GLU A 177 -17.34 -1.76 10.78
C GLU A 177 -18.64 -2.21 10.11
N CYS A 178 -19.54 -2.73 10.96
CA CYS A 178 -20.85 -3.17 10.54
C CYS A 178 -21.80 -1.99 10.31
N VAL A 179 -22.41 -1.95 9.12
CA VAL A 179 -23.43 -0.98 8.70
C VAL A 179 -24.60 -0.86 9.70
N GLY A 180 -24.93 -1.94 10.40
CA GLY A 180 -26.02 -1.97 11.37
C GLY A 180 -25.78 -1.08 12.60
N MET A 181 -24.52 -0.78 12.94
CA MET A 181 -24.16 0.02 14.11
C MET A 181 -24.05 1.52 13.80
N SER A 182 -23.92 1.90 12.53
CA SER A 182 -23.62 3.28 12.13
C SER A 182 -24.85 4.13 11.84
N GLY A 183 -26.03 3.53 11.68
CA GLY A 183 -27.29 4.26 11.47
C GLY A 183 -27.36 5.10 10.18
N VAL A 184 -26.38 4.95 9.28
CA VAL A 184 -26.27 5.74 8.05
C VAL A 184 -27.33 5.40 7.01
N LYS A 185 -27.82 6.42 6.31
CA LYS A 185 -28.85 6.32 5.26
C LYS A 185 -28.35 6.96 3.96
N GLY A 186 -29.00 6.63 2.84
CA GLY A 186 -28.76 7.29 1.55
C GLY A 186 -27.36 7.04 0.97
N ALA A 187 -26.69 8.10 0.52
CA ALA A 187 -25.37 8.01 -0.12
C ALA A 187 -24.29 7.42 0.81
N ALA A 188 -24.32 7.78 2.11
CA ALA A 188 -23.39 7.26 3.09
C ALA A 188 -23.54 5.74 3.34
N LEU A 189 -24.75 5.20 3.18
CA LEU A 189 -24.99 3.75 3.22
C LEU A 189 -24.34 3.04 2.02
N ARG A 190 -24.45 3.62 0.82
CA ARG A 190 -23.81 3.07 -0.39
C ARG A 190 -22.30 3.06 -0.25
N GLU A 191 -21.73 4.16 0.23
CA GLU A 191 -20.30 4.28 0.50
C GLU A 191 -19.80 3.22 1.49
N THR A 192 -20.50 3.07 2.64
CA THR A 192 -20.19 2.04 3.64
C THR A 192 -20.30 0.62 3.05
N SER A 193 -21.26 0.40 2.15
CA SER A 193 -21.39 -0.88 1.43
C SER A 193 -20.18 -1.18 0.55
N PHE A 194 -19.64 -0.19 -0.17
CA PHE A 194 -18.44 -0.39 -1.00
C PHE A 194 -17.18 -0.65 -0.17
N ILE A 195 -17.02 0.03 0.97
CA ILE A 195 -15.94 -0.23 1.92
C ILE A 195 -15.98 -1.70 2.35
N ASN A 196 -17.13 -2.14 2.88
CA ASN A 196 -17.29 -3.50 3.35
C ASN A 196 -17.14 -4.53 2.22
N ARG A 197 -17.66 -4.25 1.03
CA ARG A 197 -17.49 -5.11 -0.15
C ARG A 197 -16.01 -5.29 -0.50
N SER A 198 -15.21 -4.23 -0.48
CA SER A 198 -13.77 -4.33 -0.79
C SER A 198 -12.98 -5.12 0.27
N LEU A 199 -13.34 -4.99 1.55
CA LEU A 199 -12.72 -5.75 2.64
C LEU A 199 -13.16 -7.22 2.69
N SER A 200 -14.42 -7.50 2.33
CA SER A 200 -14.91 -8.87 2.12
C SER A 200 -14.21 -9.53 0.95
N ALA A 201 -14.08 -8.84 -0.20
CA ALA A 201 -13.33 -9.36 -1.33
C ALA A 201 -11.86 -9.66 -0.97
N LEU A 202 -11.23 -8.80 -0.15
CA LEU A 202 -9.89 -9.05 0.38
C LEU A 202 -9.84 -10.31 1.26
N SER A 203 -10.85 -10.53 2.09
CA SER A 203 -11.00 -11.75 2.90
C SER A 203 -11.16 -12.99 2.03
N ASP A 204 -11.98 -12.92 0.98
CA ASP A 204 -12.22 -14.02 0.03
C ASP A 204 -10.94 -14.39 -0.73
N VAL A 205 -10.17 -13.38 -1.16
CA VAL A 205 -8.87 -13.60 -1.81
C VAL A 205 -7.90 -14.31 -0.88
N LEU A 206 -7.80 -13.89 0.39
CA LEU A 206 -6.93 -14.55 1.37
C LEU A 206 -7.39 -15.98 1.68
N GLY A 207 -8.70 -16.20 1.81
CA GLY A 207 -9.28 -17.53 2.01
C GLY A 207 -8.97 -18.46 0.84
N ALA A 208 -9.27 -18.03 -0.38
CA ALA A 208 -8.97 -18.79 -1.59
C ALA A 208 -7.47 -19.09 -1.74
N LEU A 209 -6.60 -18.16 -1.34
CA LEU A 209 -5.15 -18.39 -1.32
C LEU A 209 -4.72 -19.42 -0.28
N SER A 210 -5.29 -19.37 0.93
CA SER A 210 -4.99 -20.35 1.98
C SER A 210 -5.48 -21.75 1.64
N GLU A 211 -6.57 -21.87 0.89
CA GLU A 211 -7.15 -23.14 0.44
C GLU A 211 -6.53 -23.66 -0.86
N HIS A 212 -5.55 -22.95 -1.43
CA HIS A 212 -4.92 -23.28 -2.71
C HIS A 212 -5.93 -23.44 -3.86
N CYS A 213 -6.99 -22.63 -3.84
CA CYS A 213 -7.99 -22.61 -4.91
C CYS A 213 -7.35 -22.27 -6.26
N SER A 214 -7.82 -22.94 -7.33
CA SER A 214 -7.31 -22.72 -8.68
C SER A 214 -7.62 -21.31 -9.21
N HIS A 215 -8.78 -20.77 -8.84
CA HIS A 215 -9.21 -19.42 -9.19
C HIS A 215 -9.26 -18.54 -7.94
N ILE A 216 -8.48 -17.47 -7.96
CA ILE A 216 -8.45 -16.47 -6.88
C ILE A 216 -9.23 -15.22 -7.33
N PRO A 217 -10.23 -14.75 -6.56
CA PRO A 217 -11.16 -13.71 -7.01
C PRO A 217 -10.63 -12.28 -6.88
N TYR A 218 -9.41 -11.99 -7.37
CA TYR A 218 -8.81 -10.64 -7.29
C TYR A 218 -9.67 -9.55 -7.92
N ARG A 219 -10.52 -9.88 -8.89
CA ARG A 219 -11.36 -8.93 -9.62
C ARG A 219 -12.65 -8.54 -8.89
N ASN A 220 -12.96 -9.14 -7.73
CA ASN A 220 -14.19 -8.84 -6.99
C ASN A 220 -14.24 -7.41 -6.42
N SER A 221 -13.09 -6.75 -6.29
CA SER A 221 -12.96 -5.33 -5.96
C SER A 221 -11.75 -4.70 -6.64
N ARG A 222 -11.77 -3.37 -6.83
CA ARG A 222 -10.59 -2.64 -7.33
C ARG A 222 -9.40 -2.71 -6.37
N LEU A 223 -9.65 -2.76 -5.06
CA LEU A 223 -8.62 -2.92 -4.03
C LEU A 223 -7.85 -4.24 -4.22
N THR A 224 -8.56 -5.36 -4.30
CA THR A 224 -7.94 -6.69 -4.48
C THR A 224 -7.27 -6.84 -5.83
N HIS A 225 -7.78 -6.17 -6.86
CA HIS A 225 -7.16 -6.19 -8.18
C HIS A 225 -5.84 -5.41 -8.15
N LEU A 226 -5.85 -4.19 -7.58
CA LEU A 226 -4.68 -3.34 -7.38
C LEU A 226 -3.58 -4.04 -6.56
N LEU A 227 -3.97 -4.77 -5.51
CA LEU A 227 -3.06 -5.44 -4.58
C LEU A 227 -2.73 -6.90 -4.96
N GLN A 228 -3.21 -7.39 -6.12
CA GLN A 228 -3.03 -8.77 -6.57
C GLN A 228 -1.57 -9.23 -6.48
N ASP A 229 -0.63 -8.42 -6.98
CA ASP A 229 0.80 -8.75 -6.99
C ASP A 229 1.38 -8.83 -5.56
N SER A 230 0.83 -8.09 -4.60
CA SER A 230 1.31 -8.04 -3.21
C SER A 230 0.69 -9.11 -2.31
N ILE A 231 -0.56 -9.47 -2.58
CA ILE A 231 -1.31 -10.47 -1.80
C ILE A 231 -1.05 -11.88 -2.33
N GLY A 232 -1.01 -12.06 -3.66
CA GLY A 232 -0.88 -13.36 -4.31
C GLY A 232 0.42 -13.62 -5.05
N GLY A 233 1.23 -12.59 -5.30
CA GLY A 233 2.46 -12.68 -6.07
C GLY A 233 3.72 -12.96 -5.26
N ASP A 234 4.88 -12.74 -5.90
CA ASP A 234 6.21 -12.82 -5.28
C ASP A 234 6.46 -11.59 -4.39
N ALA A 235 5.79 -11.56 -3.24
CA ALA A 235 5.85 -10.47 -2.28
C ALA A 235 5.91 -11.01 -0.85
N LYS A 236 6.51 -10.21 0.05
CA LYS A 236 6.34 -10.39 1.49
C LYS A 236 5.16 -9.55 1.94
N LEU A 237 4.24 -10.14 2.70
CA LEU A 237 3.10 -9.43 3.27
C LEU A 237 3.23 -9.39 4.79
N LEU A 238 3.19 -8.19 5.34
CA LEU A 238 2.99 -7.94 6.76
C LEU A 238 1.62 -7.30 6.94
N LEU A 239 0.80 -7.93 7.78
CA LEU A 239 -0.52 -7.44 8.16
C LEU A 239 -0.48 -7.02 9.63
N ILE A 240 -0.99 -5.82 9.91
CA ILE A 240 -1.11 -5.27 11.26
C ILE A 240 -2.59 -5.15 11.58
N LEU A 241 -3.00 -5.83 12.64
CA LEU A 241 -4.38 -5.88 13.09
C LEU A 241 -4.57 -4.85 14.20
N CYS A 242 -5.37 -3.83 13.91
CA CYS A 242 -5.71 -2.76 14.85
C CYS A 242 -7.08 -3.09 15.46
N VAL A 243 -7.11 -3.38 16.77
CA VAL A 243 -8.33 -3.74 17.51
C VAL A 243 -8.61 -2.73 18.62
N SER A 244 -9.89 -2.58 18.99
CA SER A 244 -10.26 -1.70 20.09
C SER A 244 -10.26 -2.48 21.42
N PRO A 245 -9.74 -1.91 22.53
CA PRO A 245 -9.85 -2.53 23.84
C PRO A 245 -11.25 -2.41 24.47
N CYS A 246 -12.14 -1.61 23.87
CA CYS A 246 -13.45 -1.32 24.44
C CYS A 246 -14.41 -2.49 24.26
N GLN A 247 -15.10 -2.89 25.33
CA GLN A 247 -16.07 -4.00 25.32
C GLN A 247 -17.15 -3.87 24.24
N LYS A 248 -17.62 -2.64 23.95
CA LYS A 248 -18.60 -2.35 22.89
C LYS A 248 -18.17 -2.80 21.49
N PHE A 249 -16.87 -3.01 21.27
CA PHE A 249 -16.26 -3.35 19.99
C PHE A 249 -15.68 -4.77 19.98
N THR A 250 -16.15 -5.64 20.89
CA THR A 250 -15.68 -7.03 20.99
C THR A 250 -15.96 -7.81 19.72
N ALA A 251 -17.13 -7.62 19.10
CA ALA A 251 -17.52 -8.34 17.89
C ALA A 251 -16.61 -7.98 16.71
N GLU A 252 -16.36 -6.70 16.48
CA GLU A 252 -15.47 -6.19 15.43
C GLU A 252 -14.01 -6.61 15.68
N SER A 253 -13.58 -6.64 16.94
CA SER A 253 -12.25 -7.12 17.33
C SER A 253 -12.09 -8.62 17.02
N LEU A 254 -13.10 -9.44 17.32
CA LEU A 254 -13.11 -10.87 16.95
C LEU A 254 -13.09 -11.07 15.42
N GLN A 255 -13.85 -10.27 14.66
CA GLN A 255 -13.80 -10.30 13.19
C GLN A 255 -12.40 -9.95 12.67
N THR A 256 -11.77 -8.93 13.26
CA THR A 256 -10.41 -8.50 12.90
C THR A 256 -9.37 -9.60 13.15
N LEU A 257 -9.46 -10.28 14.29
CA LEU A 257 -8.59 -11.43 14.62
C LEU A 257 -8.85 -12.65 13.72
N GLY A 258 -10.12 -12.91 13.38
CA GLY A 258 -10.50 -13.94 12.42
C GLY A 258 -9.92 -13.70 11.02
N PHE A 259 -9.95 -12.44 10.57
CA PHE A 259 -9.27 -12.03 9.33
C PHE A 259 -7.77 -12.32 9.37
N GLY A 260 -7.11 -11.93 10.47
CA GLY A 260 -5.69 -12.21 10.69
C GLY A 260 -5.33 -13.69 10.67
N THR A 261 -6.19 -14.53 11.26
CA THR A 261 -6.02 -15.98 11.29
C THR A 261 -6.03 -16.56 9.88
N ARG A 262 -6.99 -16.15 9.04
CA ARG A 262 -7.03 -16.55 7.61
C ARG A 262 -5.81 -16.04 6.85
N ALA A 263 -5.44 -14.77 7.03
CA ALA A 263 -4.29 -14.17 6.38
C ALA A 263 -2.98 -14.92 6.68
N ARG A 264 -2.82 -15.40 7.93
CA ARG A 264 -1.64 -16.16 8.37
C ARG A 264 -1.53 -17.54 7.69
N GLN A 265 -2.65 -18.14 7.30
CA GLN A 265 -2.68 -19.46 6.65
C GLN A 265 -2.25 -19.42 5.19
N VAL A 266 -2.13 -18.23 4.58
CA VAL A 266 -1.63 -18.08 3.22
C VAL A 266 -0.16 -18.48 3.16
N SER A 267 0.07 -19.75 2.78
CA SER A 267 1.41 -20.27 2.55
C SER A 267 2.02 -19.59 1.34
N ARG A 268 3.19 -18.96 1.53
CA ARG A 268 3.94 -18.31 0.46
C ARG A 268 5.16 -19.15 0.13
N PRO A 269 5.44 -19.43 -1.16
CA PRO A 269 6.74 -19.93 -1.54
C PRO A 269 7.79 -18.92 -1.05
N SER A 270 8.94 -19.42 -0.58
CA SER A 270 10.02 -18.56 -0.12
C SER A 270 10.32 -17.53 -1.21
N ALA A 271 10.22 -16.23 -0.89
CA ALA A 271 10.50 -15.15 -1.83
C ALA A 271 11.81 -15.49 -2.55
N LYS A 272 11.79 -15.51 -3.90
CA LYS A 272 12.96 -15.94 -4.67
C LYS A 272 14.13 -15.07 -4.23
N LYS A 273 15.09 -15.65 -3.51
CA LYS A 273 16.38 -14.99 -3.24
C LYS A 273 17.00 -14.76 -4.59
N ARG A 274 16.82 -13.56 -5.15
CA ARG A 274 17.56 -13.09 -6.31
C ARG A 274 18.96 -12.82 -5.79
N ASN A 275 19.75 -13.89 -5.74
CA ASN A 275 21.15 -13.85 -5.43
C ASN A 275 21.80 -12.84 -6.39
N PRO A 276 22.41 -11.74 -5.90
CA PRO A 276 23.26 -10.93 -6.76
C PRO A 276 24.43 -11.77 -7.34
N THR A 277 24.71 -12.93 -6.74
CA THR A 277 25.75 -13.91 -7.13
C THR A 277 25.39 -14.87 -8.27
N LEU A 278 24.21 -14.78 -8.91
CA LEU A 278 23.93 -15.54 -10.14
C LEU A 278 24.81 -15.14 -11.34
N CYS A 279 25.65 -14.12 -11.21
CA CYS A 279 26.67 -13.75 -12.20
C CYS A 279 27.91 -14.66 -12.26
N ASN A 280 28.11 -15.62 -11.35
CA ASN A 280 29.35 -16.41 -11.29
C ASN A 280 29.24 -17.89 -11.69
N LYS A 281 28.09 -18.36 -12.20
CA LYS A 281 27.96 -19.77 -12.62
C LYS A 281 27.26 -19.92 -13.96
N SER A 282 28.00 -19.59 -15.02
CA SER A 282 27.89 -20.26 -16.31
C SER A 282 29.31 -20.60 -16.75
N LYS A 283 29.74 -21.82 -16.42
CA LYS A 283 30.86 -22.48 -17.10
C LYS A 283 30.35 -23.05 -18.41
#